data_AF-A0A7C6AHC9-F1
#
_entry.id   AF-A0A7C6AHC9-F1
#
_cell.length_a   1.000
_cell.length_b   1.000
_cell.length_c   1.000
_cell.angle_alpha   90.00
_cell.angle_beta   90.00
_cell.angle_gamma   90.00
#
_symmetry.space_group_name_H-M   'P 1'
#
loop_
_entity.id
_entity.type
_entity.pdbx_description
1 polymer ?
#
loop_
_entity_poly.entity_id
_entity_poly.type
_entity_poly.pdbx_seq_one_letter_code
_entity_poly.pdbx_strand_id
1 'polypeptide(L)'
;MRFWELFRRESPQPQQQRSLTLSPRINDVIIQLRVQSEKLKRAYQRLVARDRELFEACVTAEQELDRDRATIYANEIAQLRRMSRTILRSQISLEKVILRLETIKDFGDVMNVLAPATRIIKQIQTDLSGIVPEVAHNLEVIDEMLESLMVEAGNFTGAMTSVTVADREARKILEEAAEIAAQRMSKQFPELPEIGSETTENYKSQTSNTP
;
A
#
# COMPACT_ATOMS: atom_id res chain seq x y z
N MET A 1 3.93 17.05 -59.85
CA MET A 1 3.21 15.80 -59.48
C MET A 1 3.39 15.59 -57.98
N ARG A 2 2.28 15.28 -57.29
CA ARG A 2 2.16 15.29 -55.83
C ARG A 2 2.82 14.05 -55.22
N PHE A 3 4.04 14.21 -54.71
CA PHE A 3 4.73 13.17 -53.94
C PHE A 3 4.29 13.12 -52.46
N TRP A 4 3.45 14.05 -52.03
CA TRP A 4 3.01 14.23 -50.64
C TRP A 4 1.72 13.49 -50.26
N GLU A 5 1.13 12.68 -51.15
CA GLU A 5 -0.16 12.00 -50.88
C GLU A 5 -0.02 10.58 -50.29
N LEU A 6 1.20 10.05 -50.11
CA LEU A 6 1.43 8.75 -49.46
C LEU A 6 1.66 8.83 -47.95
N PHE A 7 1.86 10.03 -47.41
CA PHE A 7 1.91 10.25 -45.96
C PHE A 7 0.54 10.73 -45.45
N ARG A 8 -0.51 9.98 -45.79
CA ARG A 8 -1.75 10.06 -45.03
C ARG A 8 -1.39 9.60 -43.61
N ARG A 9 -1.29 10.56 -42.70
CA ARG A 9 -1.15 10.35 -41.26
C ARG A 9 -2.02 9.18 -40.82
N GLU A 10 -1.43 8.00 -40.65
CA GLU A 10 -1.76 7.21 -39.50
C GLU A 10 -1.26 8.03 -38.32
N SER A 11 -2.17 8.84 -37.78
CA SER A 11 -1.99 9.39 -36.45
C SER A 11 -1.60 8.20 -35.57
N PRO A 12 -0.41 8.17 -34.93
CA PRO A 12 -0.19 7.22 -33.86
C PRO A 12 -1.33 7.49 -32.88
N GLN A 13 -2.21 6.50 -32.68
CA GLN A 13 -3.26 6.61 -31.69
C GLN A 13 -2.58 7.07 -30.40
N PRO A 14 -3.10 8.11 -29.71
CA PRO A 14 -2.46 8.55 -28.49
C PRO A 14 -2.41 7.34 -27.56
N GLN A 15 -1.20 6.84 -27.28
CA GLN A 15 -0.91 5.78 -26.30
C GLN A 15 -1.40 6.17 -24.89
N GLN A 16 -1.95 7.37 -24.74
CA GLN A 16 -2.51 7.99 -23.54
C GLN A 16 -3.87 7.41 -23.11
N GLN A 17 -4.53 6.54 -23.89
CA GLN A 17 -5.75 5.84 -23.44
C GLN A 17 -5.49 4.49 -22.75
N ARG A 18 -4.25 3.99 -22.74
CA ARG A 18 -3.88 2.79 -21.97
C ARG A 18 -3.41 3.08 -20.54
N SER A 19 -3.57 4.31 -20.05
CA SER A 19 -3.68 4.52 -18.60
C SER A 19 -5.04 4.01 -18.16
N LEU A 20 -5.19 2.68 -18.18
CA LEU A 20 -6.17 1.95 -17.37
C LEU A 20 -6.08 2.55 -15.96
N THR A 21 -7.14 3.23 -15.57
CA THR A 21 -7.15 4.02 -14.35
C THR A 21 -7.01 3.06 -13.16
N LEU A 22 -5.84 3.04 -12.52
CA LEU A 22 -5.58 2.29 -11.28
C LEU A 22 -6.50 2.75 -10.15
N SER A 23 -6.74 4.06 -10.08
CA SER A 23 -7.42 4.68 -8.95
C SER A 23 -8.86 4.17 -8.76
N PRO A 24 -9.71 4.04 -9.80
CA PRO A 24 -11.03 3.42 -9.69
C PRO A 24 -10.99 1.99 -9.13
N ARG A 25 -10.10 1.13 -9.62
CA ARG A 25 -10.05 -0.27 -9.15
C ARG A 25 -9.57 -0.38 -7.70
N ILE A 26 -8.59 0.44 -7.31
CA ILE A 26 -8.14 0.52 -5.92
C ILE A 26 -9.26 1.06 -5.03
N ASN A 27 -10.00 2.06 -5.50
CA ASN A 27 -11.17 2.58 -4.79
C ASN A 27 -12.26 1.52 -4.61
N ASP A 28 -12.52 0.69 -5.63
CA ASP A 28 -13.47 -0.41 -5.53
C ASP A 28 -13.05 -1.40 -4.44
N VAL A 29 -11.77 -1.77 -4.40
CA VAL A 29 -11.21 -2.63 -3.34
C VAL A 29 -11.37 -1.96 -1.96
N ILE A 30 -11.04 -0.68 -1.83
CA ILE A 30 -11.19 0.07 -0.57
C ILE A 30 -12.65 0.06 -0.09
N ILE A 31 -13.61 0.27 -1.00
CA ILE A 31 -15.04 0.22 -0.67
C ILE A 31 -15.42 -1.16 -0.16
N GLN A 32 -14.99 -2.23 -0.84
CA GLN A 32 -15.29 -3.61 -0.41
C GLN A 32 -14.68 -3.94 0.96
N LEU A 33 -13.42 -3.53 1.21
CA LEU A 33 -12.77 -3.72 2.51
C LEU A 33 -13.50 -2.95 3.62
N ARG A 34 -13.98 -1.73 3.36
CA ARG A 34 -14.78 -0.94 4.31
C ARG A 34 -16.10 -1.64 4.66
N VAL A 35 -16.77 -2.24 3.68
CA VAL A 35 -17.98 -3.05 3.91
C VAL A 35 -17.66 -4.23 4.83
N GLN A 36 -16.55 -4.94 4.61
CA GLN A 36 -16.16 -6.06 5.48
C GLN A 36 -15.79 -5.58 6.89
N SER A 37 -15.10 -4.45 7.03
CA SER A 37 -14.78 -3.87 8.34
C SER A 37 -16.05 -3.55 9.14
N GLU A 38 -17.06 -2.96 8.50
CA GLU A 38 -18.34 -2.68 9.15
C GLU A 38 -19.10 -3.96 9.53
N LYS A 39 -19.04 -5.02 8.71
CA LYS A 39 -19.60 -6.33 9.07
C LYS A 39 -18.92 -6.92 10.31
N LEU A 40 -17.59 -6.82 10.41
CA LEU A 40 -16.85 -7.26 11.60
C LEU A 40 -17.21 -6.45 12.84
N LYS A 41 -17.35 -5.13 12.72
CA LYS A 41 -17.79 -4.27 13.82
C LYS A 41 -19.15 -4.70 14.36
N ARG A 42 -20.11 -5.00 13.48
CA ARG A 42 -21.43 -5.52 13.86
C ARG A 42 -21.35 -6.90 14.51
N ALA A 43 -20.51 -7.79 13.99
CA ALA A 43 -20.29 -9.11 14.59
C ALA A 43 -19.69 -8.99 16.00
N TYR A 44 -18.70 -8.13 16.19
CA TYR A 44 -18.12 -7.82 17.49
C TYR A 44 -19.17 -7.32 18.49
N GLN A 45 -20.01 -6.36 18.09
CA GLN A 45 -21.08 -5.84 18.95
C GLN A 45 -22.06 -6.93 19.40
N ARG A 46 -22.42 -7.86 18.51
CA ARG A 46 -23.30 -8.99 18.87
C ARG A 46 -22.65 -9.93 19.89
N LEU A 47 -21.37 -10.26 19.72
CA LEU A 47 -20.66 -11.11 20.68
C LEU A 47 -20.52 -10.44 22.05
N VAL A 48 -20.26 -9.13 22.09
CA VAL A 48 -20.18 -8.38 23.36
C VAL A 48 -21.54 -8.30 24.05
N ALA A 49 -22.63 -8.11 23.30
CA ALA A 49 -23.97 -8.14 23.88
C ALA A 49 -24.28 -9.52 24.48
N ARG A 50 -23.95 -10.59 23.74
CA ARG A 50 -24.15 -11.97 24.20
C ARG A 50 -23.29 -12.33 25.41
N ASP A 51 -22.05 -11.84 25.48
CA ASP A 51 -21.15 -11.99 26.65
C ASP A 51 -21.82 -11.46 27.91
N ARG A 52 -22.44 -10.27 27.83
CA ARG A 52 -23.14 -9.64 28.97
C ARG A 52 -24.35 -10.44 29.41
N GLU A 53 -25.19 -10.88 28.46
CA GLU A 53 -26.36 -11.71 28.77
C GLU A 53 -25.97 -13.01 29.49
N LEU A 54 -24.94 -13.69 29.00
CA LEU A 54 -24.46 -14.92 29.62
C LEU A 54 -23.79 -14.67 30.96
N PHE A 55 -23.15 -13.52 31.13
CA PHE A 55 -22.56 -13.14 32.41
C PHE A 55 -23.64 -12.99 33.49
N GLU A 56 -24.73 -12.28 33.20
CA GLU A 56 -25.87 -12.18 34.13
C GLU A 56 -26.48 -13.56 34.42
N ALA A 57 -26.67 -14.41 33.40
CA ALA A 57 -27.15 -15.78 33.59
C ALA A 57 -26.20 -16.63 34.45
N CYS A 58 -24.89 -16.45 34.31
CA CYS A 58 -23.87 -17.09 35.13
C CYS A 58 -23.98 -16.66 36.59
N VAL A 59 -24.19 -15.37 36.85
CA VAL A 59 -24.37 -14.84 38.21
C VAL A 59 -25.64 -15.43 38.85
N THR A 60 -26.74 -15.51 38.12
CA THR A 60 -27.98 -16.13 38.61
C THR A 60 -27.78 -17.61 38.94
N ALA A 61 -27.14 -18.39 38.05
CA ALA A 61 -26.85 -19.80 38.31
C ALA A 61 -25.96 -20.00 39.55
N GLU A 62 -24.98 -19.12 39.76
CA GLU A 62 -24.15 -19.11 40.96
C GLU A 62 -24.95 -18.83 42.25
N GLN A 63 -25.91 -17.89 42.19
CA GLN A 63 -26.80 -17.58 43.33
C GLN A 63 -27.74 -18.73 43.68
N GLU A 64 -28.20 -19.47 42.67
CA GLU A 64 -29.03 -20.68 42.82
C GLU A 64 -28.23 -21.92 43.23
N LEU A 65 -26.90 -21.80 43.40
CA LEU A 65 -25.97 -22.89 43.66
C LEU A 65 -25.95 -23.98 42.56
N ASP A 66 -26.42 -23.64 41.35
CA ASP A 66 -26.37 -24.50 40.17
C ASP A 66 -24.98 -24.38 39.49
N ARG A 67 -24.02 -25.10 40.08
CA ARG A 67 -22.60 -25.06 39.67
C ARG A 67 -22.36 -25.56 38.25
N ASP A 68 -23.16 -26.52 37.79
CA ASP A 68 -23.02 -27.08 36.45
C ASP A 68 -23.42 -26.04 35.39
N ARG A 69 -24.56 -25.36 35.58
CA ARG A 69 -24.97 -24.26 34.66
C ARG A 69 -24.02 -23.08 34.70
N ALA A 70 -23.58 -22.66 35.88
CA ALA A 70 -22.59 -21.60 36.02
C ALA A 70 -21.31 -21.91 35.23
N THR A 71 -20.82 -23.15 35.32
CA THR A 71 -19.62 -23.62 34.60
C THR A 71 -19.83 -23.60 33.09
N ILE A 72 -21.00 -24.03 32.59
CA ILE A 72 -21.34 -23.98 31.16
C ILE A 72 -21.33 -22.53 30.65
N TYR A 73 -21.99 -21.61 31.37
CA TYR A 73 -22.01 -20.20 30.97
C TYR A 73 -20.62 -19.57 31.00
N ALA A 74 -19.81 -19.86 32.02
CA ALA A 74 -18.43 -19.37 32.10
C ALA A 74 -17.56 -19.82 30.92
N ASN A 75 -17.70 -21.08 30.49
CA ASN A 75 -16.99 -21.62 29.32
C ASN A 75 -17.39 -20.90 28.03
N GLU A 76 -18.68 -20.65 27.83
CA GLU A 76 -19.19 -19.95 26.66
C GLU A 76 -18.71 -18.49 26.63
N ILE A 77 -18.79 -17.78 27.76
CA ILE A 77 -18.23 -16.42 27.91
C ILE A 77 -16.75 -16.40 27.51
N ALA A 78 -15.96 -17.37 27.96
CA ALA A 78 -14.54 -17.46 27.60
C ALA A 78 -14.32 -17.69 26.09
N GLN A 79 -15.20 -18.41 25.41
CA GLN A 79 -15.17 -18.57 23.95
C GLN A 79 -15.56 -17.28 23.22
N LEU A 80 -16.67 -16.64 23.61
CA LEU A 80 -17.12 -15.37 23.03
C LEU A 80 -16.05 -14.27 23.15
N ARG A 81 -15.34 -14.19 24.29
CA ARG A 81 -14.23 -13.26 24.48
C ARG A 81 -13.02 -13.57 23.60
N ARG A 82 -12.74 -14.83 23.34
CA ARG A 82 -11.68 -15.23 22.39
C ARG A 82 -12.07 -14.79 20.97
N MET A 83 -13.27 -15.14 20.52
CA MET A 83 -13.79 -14.76 19.20
C MET A 83 -13.82 -13.23 19.02
N SER A 84 -14.33 -12.49 20.01
CA SER A 84 -14.42 -11.03 19.98
C SER A 84 -13.06 -10.37 19.80
N ARG A 85 -12.01 -10.88 20.48
CA ARG A 85 -10.64 -10.37 20.31
C ARG A 85 -10.09 -10.63 18.92
N THR A 86 -10.35 -11.80 18.36
CA THR A 86 -9.96 -12.11 16.98
C THR A 86 -10.64 -11.15 15.99
N ILE A 87 -11.96 -10.98 16.09
CA ILE A 87 -12.72 -10.06 15.23
C ILE A 87 -12.18 -8.63 15.33
N LEU A 88 -11.92 -8.14 16.54
CA LEU A 88 -11.41 -6.78 16.76
C LEU A 88 -10.01 -6.58 16.13
N ARG A 89 -9.11 -7.55 16.30
CA ARG A 89 -7.77 -7.51 15.68
C ARG A 89 -7.85 -7.52 14.15
N SER A 90 -8.75 -8.34 13.60
CA SER A 90 -9.01 -8.40 12.16
C SER A 90 -9.55 -7.07 11.64
N GLN A 91 -10.48 -6.43 12.35
CA GLN A 91 -11.01 -5.12 11.98
C GLN A 91 -9.91 -4.05 11.92
N ILE A 92 -9.08 -3.94 12.97
CA ILE A 92 -7.97 -2.97 13.02
C ILE A 92 -6.96 -3.23 11.88
N SER A 93 -6.69 -4.50 11.60
CA SER A 93 -5.77 -4.89 10.52
C SER A 93 -6.33 -4.54 9.14
N LEU A 94 -7.64 -4.70 8.94
CA LEU A 94 -8.38 -4.26 7.75
C LEU A 94 -8.31 -2.74 7.56
N GLU A 95 -8.56 -1.97 8.63
CA GLU A 95 -8.44 -0.51 8.61
C GLU A 95 -7.02 -0.07 8.24
N LYS A 96 -6.00 -0.74 8.79
CA LYS A 96 -4.60 -0.50 8.42
C LYS A 96 -4.34 -0.78 6.93
N VAL A 97 -4.92 -1.84 6.37
CA VAL A 97 -4.79 -2.13 4.93
C VAL A 97 -5.45 -1.02 4.10
N ILE A 98 -6.68 -0.62 4.45
CA ILE A 98 -7.41 0.46 3.77
C ILE A 98 -6.57 1.74 3.72
N LEU A 99 -6.04 2.18 4.86
CA LEU A 99 -5.20 3.38 4.95
C LEU A 99 -3.94 3.29 4.08
N ARG A 100 -3.36 2.10 3.91
CA ARG A 100 -2.20 1.90 3.03
C ARG A 100 -2.61 1.99 1.55
N LEU A 101 -3.73 1.38 1.17
CA LEU A 101 -4.25 1.44 -0.20
C LEU A 101 -4.56 2.88 -0.64
N GLU A 102 -5.03 3.72 0.28
CA GLU A 102 -5.28 5.16 0.04
C GLU A 102 -4.01 5.96 -0.33
N THR A 103 -2.81 5.42 -0.05
CA THR A 103 -1.54 6.08 -0.40
C THR A 103 -1.07 5.81 -1.83
N ILE A 104 -1.70 4.88 -2.56
CA ILE A 104 -1.28 4.51 -3.90
C ILE A 104 -1.63 5.64 -4.87
N LYS A 105 -0.62 6.25 -5.49
CA LYS A 105 -0.80 7.29 -6.50
C LYS A 105 -0.58 6.77 -7.91
N ASP A 106 0.49 5.98 -8.10
CA ASP A 106 0.91 5.48 -9.41
C ASP A 106 1.30 3.99 -9.37
N PHE A 107 1.49 3.38 -10.55
CA PHE A 107 1.90 1.97 -10.70
C PHE A 107 3.20 1.62 -9.95
N GLY A 108 4.11 2.58 -9.74
CA GLY A 108 5.35 2.39 -9.00
C GLY A 108 5.16 2.10 -7.50
N ASP A 109 4.06 2.58 -6.91
CA ASP A 109 3.74 2.37 -5.49
C ASP A 109 2.97 1.06 -5.25
N VAL A 110 2.34 0.54 -6.30
CA VAL A 110 1.41 -0.60 -6.22
C VAL A 110 2.08 -1.82 -5.60
N MET A 111 3.27 -2.23 -6.06
CA MET A 111 3.91 -3.45 -5.56
C MET A 111 4.35 -3.33 -4.10
N ASN A 112 4.83 -2.16 -3.68
CA ASN A 112 5.28 -1.88 -2.32
C ASN A 112 4.12 -1.84 -1.31
N VAL A 113 2.93 -1.45 -1.78
CA VAL A 113 1.73 -1.33 -0.93
C VAL A 113 0.87 -2.61 -0.96
N LEU A 114 0.65 -3.21 -2.14
CA LEU A 114 -0.24 -4.36 -2.31
C LEU A 114 0.32 -5.65 -1.74
N ALA A 115 1.63 -5.95 -1.92
CA ALA A 115 2.18 -7.21 -1.44
C ALA A 115 2.07 -7.38 0.10
N PRO A 116 2.33 -6.35 0.92
CA PRO A 116 2.05 -6.44 2.35
C PRO A 116 0.55 -6.46 2.69
N ALA A 117 -0.30 -5.85 1.86
CA ALA A 117 -1.75 -5.81 2.08
C ALA A 117 -2.41 -7.18 1.88
N THR A 118 -2.09 -7.89 0.78
CA THR A 118 -2.61 -9.24 0.49
C THR A 118 -2.23 -10.23 1.58
N ARG A 119 -0.98 -10.17 2.08
CA ARG A 119 -0.54 -11.00 3.22
C ARG A 119 -1.40 -10.80 4.47
N ILE A 120 -1.74 -9.55 4.79
CA ILE A 120 -2.60 -9.24 5.93
C ILE A 120 -4.02 -9.77 5.68
N ILE A 121 -4.56 -9.58 4.48
CA ILE A 121 -5.90 -10.08 4.11
C ILE A 121 -5.99 -11.60 4.23
N LYS A 122 -5.00 -12.36 3.73
CA LYS A 122 -4.94 -13.83 3.87
C LYS A 122 -4.90 -14.30 5.33
N GLN A 123 -4.16 -13.58 6.19
CA GLN A 123 -4.16 -13.88 7.62
C GLN A 123 -5.54 -13.65 8.24
N ILE A 124 -6.18 -12.52 7.91
CA ILE A 124 -7.51 -12.19 8.43
C ILE A 124 -8.55 -13.21 7.96
N GLN A 125 -8.48 -13.65 6.69
CA GLN A 125 -9.33 -14.70 6.15
C GLN A 125 -9.21 -15.99 6.97
N THR A 126 -7.98 -16.42 7.24
CA THR A 126 -7.69 -17.63 8.04
C THR A 126 -8.29 -17.51 9.45
N ASP A 127 -8.04 -16.37 10.11
CA ASP A 127 -8.50 -16.11 11.48
C ASP A 127 -10.03 -16.06 11.58
N LEU A 128 -10.71 -15.63 10.51
CA LEU A 128 -12.16 -15.46 10.48
C LEU A 128 -12.94 -16.64 9.91
N SER A 129 -12.28 -17.59 9.24
CA SER A 129 -12.91 -18.74 8.57
C SER A 129 -13.90 -19.50 9.48
N GLY A 130 -13.57 -19.67 10.77
CA GLY A 130 -14.41 -20.34 11.76
C GLY A 130 -15.25 -19.41 12.65
N ILE A 131 -15.18 -18.08 12.46
CA ILE A 131 -15.83 -17.10 13.34
C ILE A 131 -16.84 -16.24 12.57
N VAL A 132 -16.43 -15.66 11.44
CA VAL A 132 -17.30 -14.89 10.54
C VAL A 132 -17.08 -15.35 9.10
N PRO A 133 -17.62 -16.52 8.71
CA PRO A 133 -17.31 -17.17 7.42
C PRO A 133 -17.64 -16.29 6.21
N GLU A 134 -18.74 -15.53 6.28
CA GLU A 134 -19.15 -14.60 5.22
C GLU A 134 -18.07 -13.54 4.94
N VAL A 135 -17.44 -13.00 5.98
CA VAL A 135 -16.37 -12.01 5.82
C VAL A 135 -15.12 -12.68 5.27
N ALA A 136 -14.76 -13.88 5.76
CA ALA A 136 -13.63 -14.62 5.24
C ALA A 136 -13.76 -14.89 3.73
N HIS A 137 -14.94 -15.32 3.27
CA HIS A 137 -15.20 -15.55 1.85
C HIS A 137 -15.13 -14.26 1.02
N ASN A 138 -15.72 -13.16 1.49
CA ASN A 138 -15.62 -11.89 0.75
C ASN A 138 -14.18 -11.36 0.70
N LEU A 139 -13.35 -11.64 1.71
CA LEU A 139 -11.94 -11.28 1.71
C LEU A 139 -11.13 -12.11 0.70
N GLU A 140 -11.52 -13.35 0.43
CA GLU A 140 -10.95 -14.17 -0.66
C GLU A 140 -11.17 -13.49 -2.02
N VAL A 141 -12.40 -13.05 -2.28
CA VAL A 141 -12.73 -12.32 -3.53
C VAL A 141 -11.93 -11.01 -3.63
N ILE A 142 -11.75 -10.30 -2.52
CA ILE A 142 -10.94 -9.07 -2.51
C ILE A 142 -9.45 -9.38 -2.74
N ASP A 143 -8.95 -10.48 -2.20
CA ASP A 143 -7.57 -10.94 -2.45
C ASP A 143 -7.35 -11.24 -3.94
N GLU A 144 -8.27 -11.91 -4.61
CA GLU A 144 -8.24 -12.12 -6.07
C GLU A 144 -8.22 -10.80 -6.86
N MET A 145 -9.03 -9.82 -6.44
CA MET A 145 -9.04 -8.48 -7.05
C MET A 145 -7.67 -7.79 -6.91
N LEU A 146 -7.03 -7.93 -5.75
CA LEU A 146 -5.71 -7.37 -5.47
C LEU A 146 -4.60 -8.10 -6.25
N GLU A 147 -4.68 -9.42 -6.38
CA GLU A 147 -3.75 -10.20 -7.19
C GLU A 147 -3.84 -9.82 -8.68
N SER A 148 -5.06 -9.63 -9.21
CA SER A 148 -5.27 -9.12 -10.57
C SER A 148 -4.63 -7.74 -10.77
N LEU A 149 -4.78 -6.84 -9.80
CA LEU A 149 -4.14 -5.52 -9.83
C LEU A 149 -2.61 -5.60 -9.83
N MET A 150 -2.04 -6.51 -9.03
CA MET A 150 -0.60 -6.74 -9.00
C MET A 150 -0.07 -7.28 -10.34
N VAL A 151 -0.78 -8.21 -10.98
CA VAL A 151 -0.39 -8.75 -12.30
C VAL A 151 -0.40 -7.65 -13.36
N GLU A 152 -1.42 -6.80 -13.38
CA GLU A 152 -1.50 -5.68 -14.34
C GLU A 152 -0.41 -4.64 -14.10
N ALA A 153 -0.13 -4.30 -12.84
CA ALA A 153 0.97 -3.41 -12.51
C ALA A 153 2.34 -4.01 -12.86
N GLY A 154 2.51 -5.31 -12.68
CA GLY A 154 3.69 -6.07 -13.12
C GLY A 154 3.88 -6.02 -14.64
N ASN A 155 2.80 -6.18 -15.41
CA ASN A 155 2.85 -6.05 -16.87
C ASN A 155 3.17 -4.63 -17.32
N PHE A 156 2.64 -3.60 -16.63
CA PHE A 156 2.94 -2.20 -16.93
C PHE A 156 4.40 -1.85 -16.63
N THR A 157 4.93 -2.29 -15.48
CA THR A 157 6.33 -2.08 -15.12
C THR A 157 7.29 -2.90 -15.97
N GLY A 158 6.91 -4.12 -16.39
CA GLY A 158 7.66 -4.91 -17.37
C GLY A 158 7.65 -4.31 -18.78
N ALA A 159 6.59 -3.59 -19.16
CA ALA A 159 6.53 -2.81 -20.39
C ALA A 159 7.37 -1.51 -20.32
N MET A 160 7.52 -0.93 -19.13
CA MET A 160 8.53 0.10 -18.85
C MET A 160 9.93 -0.54 -18.73
N THR A 161 10.45 -1.04 -19.84
CA THR A 161 11.86 -1.43 -19.97
C THR A 161 12.75 -0.32 -19.40
N SER A 162 13.68 -0.67 -18.50
CA SER A 162 14.72 0.26 -18.09
C SER A 162 15.51 0.64 -19.35
N VAL A 163 15.35 1.88 -19.82
CA VAL A 163 16.18 2.42 -20.89
C VAL A 163 17.59 2.55 -20.30
N THR A 164 18.38 1.50 -20.50
CA THR A 164 19.81 1.52 -20.21
C THR A 164 20.52 2.07 -21.44
N VAL A 165 21.56 2.87 -21.21
CA VAL A 165 22.36 3.39 -22.31
C VAL A 165 23.00 2.21 -23.03
N ALA A 166 22.49 1.93 -24.24
CA ALA A 166 22.76 0.67 -24.93
C ALA A 166 24.23 0.49 -25.34
N ASP A 167 24.93 1.59 -25.61
CA ASP A 167 26.33 1.57 -26.04
C ASP A 167 27.07 2.88 -25.71
N ARG A 168 28.40 2.87 -25.81
CA ARG A 168 29.31 3.99 -25.52
C ARG A 168 28.99 5.25 -26.33
N GLU A 169 28.50 5.10 -27.55
CA GLU A 169 28.07 6.23 -28.39
C GLU A 169 26.85 6.94 -27.79
N ALA A 170 25.84 6.20 -27.33
CA ALA A 170 24.68 6.77 -26.66
C ALA A 170 25.06 7.50 -25.36
N ARG A 171 26.13 7.05 -24.67
CA ARG A 171 26.66 7.72 -23.48
C ARG A 171 27.27 9.09 -23.82
N LYS A 172 28.04 9.16 -24.90
CA LYS A 172 28.61 10.43 -25.40
C LYS A 172 27.53 11.42 -25.80
N ILE A 173 26.50 10.95 -26.50
CA ILE A 173 25.37 11.82 -26.91
C ILE A 173 24.65 12.40 -25.69
N LEU A 174 24.48 11.60 -24.62
CA LEU A 174 23.88 12.08 -23.37
C LEU A 174 24.78 13.07 -22.62
N GLU A 175 26.10 12.87 -22.64
CA GLU A 175 27.08 13.83 -22.07
C GLU A 175 27.06 15.16 -22.83
N GLU A 176 27.08 15.13 -24.16
CA GLU A 176 26.98 16.33 -25.01
C GLU A 176 25.65 17.07 -24.81
N ALA A 177 24.54 16.33 -24.71
CA ALA A 177 23.22 16.90 -24.44
C ALA A 177 23.16 17.57 -23.06
N ALA A 178 23.75 16.94 -22.03
CA ALA A 178 23.82 17.48 -20.68
C ALA A 178 24.66 18.77 -20.62
N GLU A 179 25.78 18.82 -21.33
CA GLU A 179 26.63 20.01 -21.41
C GLU A 179 25.92 21.17 -22.11
N ILE A 180 25.23 20.92 -23.22
CA ILE A 180 24.42 21.93 -23.92
C ILE A 180 23.27 22.42 -23.02
N ALA A 181 22.64 21.53 -22.26
CA ALA A 181 21.59 21.90 -21.31
C ALA A 181 22.15 22.82 -20.21
N ALA A 182 23.30 22.49 -19.62
CA ALA A 182 23.96 23.31 -18.61
C ALA A 182 24.33 24.71 -19.14
N GLN A 183 24.89 24.79 -20.36
CA GLN A 183 25.20 26.07 -21.01
C GLN A 183 23.95 26.92 -21.27
N ARG A 184 22.82 26.32 -21.64
CA ARG A 184 21.55 27.04 -21.83
C ARG A 184 20.98 27.53 -20.51
N MET A 185 21.08 26.73 -19.44
CA MET A 185 20.64 27.12 -18.10
C MET A 185 21.47 28.29 -17.56
N SER A 186 22.80 28.25 -17.70
CA SER A 186 23.70 29.36 -17.33
C SER A 186 23.40 30.66 -18.12
N LYS A 187 22.96 30.55 -19.38
CA LYS A 187 22.54 31.71 -20.18
C LYS A 187 21.15 32.26 -19.83
N GLN A 188 20.26 31.42 -19.29
CA GLN A 188 18.89 31.80 -18.90
C GLN A 188 18.76 32.22 -17.43
N PHE A 189 19.68 31.80 -16.58
CA PHE A 189 19.79 32.20 -15.19
C PHE A 189 21.20 32.72 -14.90
N PRO A 190 21.41 34.05 -14.83
CA PRO A 190 22.67 34.62 -14.36
C PRO A 190 22.99 34.10 -12.95
N GLU A 191 24.24 33.73 -12.71
CA GLU A 191 24.70 33.32 -11.38
C GLU A 191 24.45 34.44 -10.36
N LEU A 192 23.91 34.07 -9.20
CA LEU A 192 23.84 34.98 -8.06
C LEU A 192 25.29 35.28 -7.62
N PRO A 193 25.66 36.56 -7.44
CA PRO A 193 27.03 36.92 -7.10
C PRO A 193 27.45 36.25 -5.78
N GLU A 194 28.60 35.58 -5.81
CA GLU A 194 29.27 35.04 -4.63
C GLU A 194 29.54 36.19 -3.64
N ILE A 195 28.75 36.26 -2.58
CA ILE A 195 29.11 37.07 -1.42
C ILE A 195 30.14 36.28 -0.63
N GLY A 196 31.40 36.66 -0.79
CA GLY A 196 32.40 36.66 0.27
C GLY A 196 33.42 35.52 0.26
N SER A 197 34.65 35.84 -0.14
CA SER A 197 35.83 35.57 0.72
C SER A 197 37.10 36.24 0.16
N GLU A 198 37.21 37.56 0.37
CA GLU A 198 38.52 38.14 0.66
C GLU A 198 38.80 37.91 2.15
N THR A 199 39.74 37.01 2.46
CA THR A 199 40.96 37.29 3.25
C THR A 199 41.64 35.98 3.65
N THR A 200 42.77 35.78 2.99
CA THR A 200 43.89 34.93 3.36
C THR A 200 44.40 35.29 4.76
N GLU A 201 44.62 34.30 5.63
CA GLU A 201 45.77 34.27 6.56
C GLU A 201 45.96 32.88 7.22
N ASN A 202 46.79 32.07 6.56
CA ASN A 202 47.95 31.36 7.09
C ASN A 202 48.00 31.03 8.60
N TYR A 203 47.87 29.75 8.98
CA TYR A 203 48.69 29.10 10.03
C TYR A 203 48.48 27.58 9.98
N LYS A 204 49.47 26.83 9.49
CA LYS A 204 49.90 25.53 10.06
C LYS A 204 51.16 25.01 9.38
N SER A 205 52.28 25.14 10.08
CA SER A 205 53.43 24.26 9.96
C SER A 205 54.06 24.15 11.34
N GLN A 206 53.82 23.01 12.00
CA GLN A 206 54.74 22.32 12.92
C GLN A 206 53.98 21.14 13.55
N THR A 207 54.11 19.98 12.93
CA THR A 207 54.08 18.72 13.68
C THR A 207 55.52 18.25 13.81
N SER A 208 55.95 18.22 15.06
CA SER A 208 57.14 17.62 15.63
C SER A 208 57.52 16.29 14.98
N ASN A 209 58.81 16.11 14.70
CA ASN A 209 59.40 14.79 14.58
C ASN A 209 60.86 14.83 15.00
N THR A 210 61.19 14.28 16.17
CA THR A 210 62.47 13.60 16.47
C THR A 210 62.28 12.77 17.76
N PRO A 211 63.06 11.68 17.91
CA PRO A 211 62.65 10.40 18.51
C PRO A 211 62.62 10.34 20.04
#